data_AF-A0A2N5YIJ0-F1
#
_entry.id   AF-A0A2N5YIJ0-F1
#
_cell.length_a   1.000
_cell.length_b   1.000
_cell.length_c   1.000
_cell.angle_alpha   90.00
_cell.angle_beta   90.00
_cell.angle_gamma   90.00
#
_symmetry.space_group_name_H-M   'P 1'
#
loop_
_entity.id
_entity.type
_entity.pdbx_description
1 polymer ?
#
loop_
_entity_poly.entity_id
_entity_poly.type
_entity_poly.pdbx_seq_one_letter_code
_entity_poly.pdbx_strand_id
1 'polypeptide(L)'
;MESNILYLYAGIGSMVLLIVSGIILHKNGSPYNKIATALHKLFALAVIGFTILFVRTSFSFELLSMKQIIALSISLVSIMILFISGALLSVGRQSGGMLILHRLFTAGIIAGMTWFIYSFL
;
A
#
# COMPACT_ATOMS: atom_id res chain seq x y z
N MET A 1 8.46 3.77 -22.30
CA MET A 1 9.49 3.29 -21.35
C MET A 1 9.71 4.29 -20.22
N GLU A 2 9.92 5.57 -20.52
CA GLU A 2 10.08 6.64 -19.50
C GLU A 2 8.88 6.78 -18.54
N SER A 3 7.66 6.62 -19.03
CA SER A 3 6.43 6.65 -18.21
C SER A 3 6.39 5.55 -17.15
N ASN A 4 6.91 4.36 -17.46
CA ASN A 4 6.86 3.21 -16.55
C ASN A 4 7.82 3.40 -15.38
N ILE A 5 8.98 3.99 -15.66
CA ILE A 5 9.98 4.37 -14.66
C ILE A 5 9.41 5.46 -13.75
N LEU A 6 8.72 6.46 -14.31
CA LEU A 6 8.06 7.50 -13.53
C LEU A 6 7.01 6.93 -12.57
N TYR A 7 6.11 6.05 -13.04
CA TYR A 7 5.09 5.43 -12.19
C TYR A 7 5.69 4.54 -11.11
N LEU A 8 6.77 3.82 -11.42
CA LEU A 8 7.49 3.01 -10.44
C LEU A 8 8.05 3.88 -9.30
N TYR A 9 8.79 4.94 -9.63
CA TYR A 9 9.36 5.83 -8.61
C TYR A 9 8.29 6.60 -7.84
N ALA A 10 7.22 7.04 -8.50
CA ALA A 10 6.08 7.68 -7.83
C ALA A 10 5.35 6.71 -6.87
N GLY A 11 5.20 5.44 -7.28
CA GLY A 11 4.68 4.37 -6.44
C GLY A 11 5.55 4.12 -5.20
N ILE A 12 6.87 4.00 -5.38
CA ILE A 12 7.81 3.83 -4.26
C ILE A 12 7.78 5.05 -3.33
N GLY A 13 7.82 6.27 -3.88
CA GLY A 13 7.77 7.50 -3.09
C GLY A 13 6.48 7.62 -2.26
N SER A 14 5.33 7.33 -2.87
CA SER A 14 4.04 7.33 -2.16
C SER A 14 3.98 6.25 -1.07
N MET A 15 4.61 5.09 -1.27
CA MET A 15 4.71 4.04 -0.26
C MET A 15 5.54 4.49 0.94
N VAL A 16 6.68 5.16 0.71
CA VAL A 16 7.49 5.73 1.79
C VAL A 16 6.70 6.77 2.59
N LEU A 17 5.99 7.68 1.91
CA LEU A 17 5.14 8.69 2.56
C LEU A 17 3.98 8.04 3.34
N LEU A 18 3.39 6.97 2.82
CA LEU A 18 2.35 6.20 3.51
C LEU A 18 2.87 5.59 4.81
N ILE A 19 4.06 4.98 4.80
CA ILE A 19 4.69 4.38 5.98
C ILE A 19 5.03 5.47 7.01
N VAL A 20 5.68 6.55 6.57
CA VAL A 20 6.06 7.66 7.46
C VAL A 20 4.83 8.29 8.11
N SER A 21 3.77 8.56 7.34
CA SER A 21 2.52 9.08 7.89
C SER A 21 1.84 8.11 8.86
N GLY A 22 1.92 6.79 8.61
CA GLY A 22 1.43 5.76 9.53
C GLY A 22 2.18 5.75 10.87
N ILE A 23 3.51 5.92 10.84
CA ILE A 23 4.34 6.05 12.06
C ILE A 23 3.98 7.32 12.83
N ILE A 24 3.78 8.44 12.13
CA ILE A 24 3.36 9.71 12.74
C ILE A 24 2.00 9.55 13.43
N LEU A 25 1.04 8.90 12.77
CA LEU A 25 -0.28 8.60 13.34
C LEU A 25 -0.20 7.73 14.59
N HIS A 26 0.68 6.72 14.57
CA HIS A 26 0.90 5.86 15.72
C HIS A 26 1.45 6.64 16.92
N LYS A 27 2.40 7.56 16.70
CA LYS A 27 3.00 8.36 17.79
C LYS A 27 2.06 9.41 18.36
N ASN A 28 1.19 9.99 17.55
CA ASN A 28 0.35 11.12 17.95
C ASN A 28 -1.00 10.71 18.58
N GLY A 29 -1.36 9.42 18.53
CA GLY A 29 -2.63 8.92 19.04
C GLY A 29 -3.84 9.36 18.19
N SER A 30 -4.60 8.40 17.69
CA SER A 30 -5.93 8.66 17.11
C SER A 30 -6.90 8.97 18.27
N PRO A 31 -7.63 10.10 18.27
CA PRO A 31 -8.27 10.71 17.09
C PRO A 31 -7.85 12.17 16.76
N TYR A 32 -6.77 12.72 17.33
CA TYR A 32 -6.58 14.18 17.34
C TYR A 32 -5.98 14.80 16.08
N ASN A 33 -5.22 14.06 15.27
CA ASN A 33 -4.61 14.63 14.06
C ASN A 33 -5.36 14.25 12.78
N LYS A 34 -6.52 14.89 12.56
CA LYS A 34 -7.35 14.73 11.35
C LYS A 34 -6.56 14.96 10.06
N ILE A 35 -5.59 15.87 10.09
CA ILE A 35 -4.71 16.18 8.95
C ILE A 35 -3.82 14.98 8.63
N ALA A 36 -3.12 14.42 9.63
CA ALA A 36 -2.28 13.24 9.43
C ALA A 36 -3.10 12.04 8.92
N THR A 37 -4.32 11.86 9.41
CA THR A 37 -5.22 10.78 8.94
C THR A 37 -5.63 10.99 7.49
N ALA A 38 -5.97 12.23 7.11
CA ALA A 38 -6.31 12.57 5.73
C ALA A 38 -5.11 12.34 4.80
N LEU A 39 -3.91 12.80 5.19
CA LEU A 39 -2.68 12.59 4.43
C LEU A 39 -2.35 11.10 4.26
N HIS A 40 -2.45 10.31 5.32
CA HIS A 40 -2.22 8.87 5.25
C HIS A 40 -3.18 8.18 4.28
N LYS A 41 -4.47 8.54 4.29
CA LYS A 41 -5.47 8.03 3.33
C LYS A 41 -5.17 8.47 1.89
N LEU A 42 -4.72 9.71 1.70
CA LEU A 42 -4.32 10.21 0.38
C LEU A 42 -3.09 9.46 -0.16
N PHE A 43 -2.08 9.22 0.67
CA PHE A 43 -0.92 8.42 0.28
C PHE A 43 -1.29 6.96 0.01
N ALA A 44 -2.21 6.38 0.77
CA ALA A 44 -2.70 5.02 0.52
C ALA A 44 -3.38 4.92 -0.86
N LEU A 45 -4.22 5.90 -1.19
CA LEU A 45 -4.85 5.98 -2.50
C LEU A 45 -3.83 6.19 -3.62
N ALA A 46 -2.81 7.04 -3.39
CA ALA A 46 -1.73 7.26 -4.35
C ALA A 46 -0.94 5.96 -4.64
N VAL A 47 -0.61 5.17 -3.61
CA VAL A 47 0.06 3.87 -3.77
C VAL A 47 -0.78 2.94 -4.66
N ILE A 48 -2.08 2.83 -4.40
CA ILE A 48 -2.99 2.00 -5.20
C ILE A 48 -3.05 2.51 -6.64
N GLY A 49 -3.24 3.82 -6.83
CA GLY A 49 -3.32 4.44 -8.15
C GLY A 49 -2.06 4.23 -8.98
N PHE A 50 -0.89 4.51 -8.43
CA PHE A 50 0.39 4.29 -9.12
C PHE A 50 0.68 2.81 -9.37
N THR A 51 0.28 1.91 -8.46
CA THR A 51 0.40 0.47 -8.69
C THR A 51 -0.45 0.03 -9.88
N ILE A 52 -1.71 0.47 -9.96
CA ILE A 52 -2.61 0.16 -11.08
C ILE A 52 -2.06 0.73 -12.39
N LEU A 53 -1.62 1.99 -12.39
CA LEU A 53 -1.02 2.62 -13.58
C LEU A 53 0.23 1.88 -14.02
N PHE A 54 1.14 1.56 -13.09
CA PHE A 54 2.35 0.81 -13.38
C PHE A 54 2.04 -0.56 -14.00
N VAL A 55 1.11 -1.32 -13.40
CA VAL A 55 0.72 -2.63 -13.94
C VAL A 55 0.09 -2.48 -15.33
N ARG A 56 -0.84 -1.54 -15.50
CA ARG A 56 -1.53 -1.29 -16.77
C ARG A 56 -0.60 -0.87 -17.90
N THR A 57 0.37 0.00 -17.64
CA THR A 57 1.26 0.54 -18.69
C THR A 57 2.49 -0.32 -18.92
N SER A 58 2.83 -1.21 -17.99
CA SER A 58 4.03 -2.04 -18.10
C SER A 58 3.71 -3.46 -18.56
N PHE A 59 2.49 -3.96 -18.37
CA PHE A 59 2.18 -5.37 -18.60
C PHE A 59 0.84 -5.61 -19.30
N SER A 60 0.90 -6.43 -20.35
CA SER A 60 -0.24 -7.24 -20.79
C SER A 60 -0.35 -8.44 -19.87
N PHE A 61 -1.54 -8.76 -19.35
CA PHE A 61 -1.75 -9.87 -18.40
C PHE A 61 -1.20 -11.22 -18.90
N GLU A 62 -1.14 -11.43 -20.22
CA GLU A 62 -0.62 -12.63 -20.85
C GLU A 62 0.89 -12.85 -20.65
N LEU A 63 1.64 -11.81 -20.27
CA LEU A 63 3.09 -11.87 -20.11
C LEU A 63 3.54 -12.06 -18.65
N LEU A 64 2.61 -12.12 -17.70
CA LEU A 64 2.95 -12.26 -16.29
C LEU A 64 3.27 -13.72 -15.94
N SER A 65 4.44 -13.93 -15.32
CA SER A 65 4.81 -15.23 -14.76
C SER A 65 3.94 -15.59 -13.56
N MET A 66 3.81 -16.89 -13.26
CA MET A 66 3.05 -17.35 -12.08
C MET A 66 3.53 -16.71 -10.77
N LYS A 67 4.84 -16.44 -10.64
CA LYS A 67 5.41 -15.75 -9.47
C LYS A 67 4.87 -14.32 -9.34
N GLN A 68 4.79 -13.60 -10.45
CA GLN A 68 4.26 -12.23 -10.50
C GLN A 68 2.77 -12.19 -10.19
N ILE A 69 2.00 -13.16 -10.68
CA ILE A 69 0.57 -13.29 -10.38
C ILE A 69 0.35 -13.53 -8.87
N ILE A 70 1.14 -14.40 -8.25
CA ILE A 70 1.08 -14.67 -6.81
C ILE A 70 1.43 -13.40 -6.01
N ALA A 71 2.52 -12.72 -6.37
CA ALA A 71 2.94 -11.49 -5.69
C ALA A 71 1.88 -10.39 -5.78
N LEU A 72 1.30 -10.18 -6.98
CA LEU A 72 0.23 -9.22 -7.20
C LEU A 72 -1.02 -9.57 -6.37
N SER A 73 -1.38 -10.86 -6.31
CA SER A 73 -2.51 -11.35 -5.53
C SER A 73 -2.33 -11.10 -4.03
N ILE A 74 -1.15 -11.39 -3.48
CA ILE A 74 -0.81 -11.12 -2.07
C ILE A 74 -0.93 -9.62 -1.77
N SER A 75 -0.42 -8.77 -2.66
CA SER A 75 -0.50 -7.33 -2.48
C SER A 75 -1.94 -6.82 -2.55
N LEU A 76 -2.76 -7.32 -3.48
CA LEU A 76 -4.17 -6.93 -3.59
C LEU A 76 -4.97 -7.32 -2.33
N VAL A 77 -4.79 -8.55 -1.85
CA VAL A 77 -5.42 -8.99 -0.59
C VAL A 77 -4.96 -8.12 0.58
N SER A 78 -3.66 -7.80 0.65
CA SER A 78 -3.12 -6.93 1.69
C SER A 78 -3.72 -5.52 1.62
N ILE A 79 -3.84 -4.94 0.43
CA ILE A 79 -4.48 -3.64 0.20
C ILE A 79 -5.93 -3.65 0.70
N MET A 80 -6.71 -4.66 0.34
CA MET A 80 -8.12 -4.76 0.76
C MET A 80 -8.22 -4.79 2.29
N ILE A 81 -7.38 -5.61 2.93
CA ILE A 81 -7.38 -5.73 4.39
C ILE A 81 -6.90 -4.44 5.06
N LEU A 82 -5.89 -3.77 4.52
CA LEU A 82 -5.43 -2.46 4.99
C LEU A 82 -6.51 -1.38 4.86
N PHE A 83 -7.27 -1.39 3.76
CA PHE A 83 -8.36 -0.44 3.54
C PHE A 83 -9.49 -0.64 4.56
N ILE A 84 -9.93 -1.90 4.75
CA ILE A 84 -10.98 -2.25 5.72
C ILE A 84 -10.53 -1.93 7.15
N SER A 85 -9.33 -2.38 7.53
CA SER A 85 -8.80 -2.13 8.88
C SER A 85 -8.55 -0.65 9.13
N GLY A 86 -8.00 0.08 8.16
CA GLY A 86 -7.81 1.54 8.24
C GLY A 86 -9.12 2.31 8.36
N ALA A 87 -10.17 1.89 7.64
CA ALA A 87 -11.51 2.48 7.77
C ALA A 87 -12.08 2.26 9.18
N LEU A 88 -11.99 1.03 9.71
CA LEU A 88 -12.46 0.68 11.05
C LEU A 88 -11.69 1.43 12.15
N LEU A 89 -10.37 1.54 12.02
CA LEU A 89 -9.54 2.35 12.94
C LEU A 89 -9.95 3.83 12.91
N SER A 90 -10.31 4.36 11.73
CA SER A 90 -10.70 5.77 11.57
C SER A 90 -12.05 6.14 12.16
N VAL A 91 -12.96 5.16 12.38
CA VAL A 91 -14.25 5.37 13.05
C VAL A 91 -14.21 5.06 14.56
N GLY A 92 -13.01 4.91 15.12
CA GLY A 92 -12.83 4.71 16.56
C GLY A 92 -12.90 3.24 17.02
N ARG A 93 -12.98 2.25 16.12
CA ARG A 93 -12.88 0.83 16.47
C ARG A 93 -11.43 0.40 16.65
N GLN A 94 -10.73 1.06 17.58
CA GLN A 94 -9.31 0.85 17.89
C GLN A 94 -9.11 -0.35 18.82
N SER A 95 -9.49 -1.56 18.39
CA SER A 95 -9.10 -2.77 19.13
C SER A 95 -7.62 -3.08 18.90
N GLY A 96 -6.92 -3.59 19.93
CA GLY A 96 -5.52 -3.99 19.80
C GLY A 96 -5.31 -5.01 18.67
N GLY A 97 -6.25 -5.94 18.48
CA GLY A 97 -6.25 -6.89 17.37
C GLY A 97 -6.30 -6.22 15.99
N MET A 98 -7.10 -5.16 15.83
CA MET A 98 -7.20 -4.42 14.57
C MET A 98 -5.88 -3.74 14.19
N LEU A 99 -5.18 -3.17 15.19
CA LEU A 99 -3.87 -2.54 14.98
C LEU A 99 -2.81 -3.57 14.59
N ILE A 100 -2.80 -4.74 15.24
CA ILE A 100 -1.88 -5.83 14.90
C ILE A 100 -2.11 -6.29 13.46
N LEU A 101 -3.38 -6.50 13.09
CA LEU A 101 -3.77 -6.90 11.75
C LEU A 101 -3.34 -5.84 10.72
N HIS A 102 -3.62 -4.57 10.97
CA HIS A 102 -3.21 -3.48 10.07
C HIS A 102 -1.68 -3.44 9.86
N ARG A 103 -0.88 -3.65 10.93
CA ARG A 103 0.59 -3.70 10.82
C ARG A 103 1.08 -4.93 10.06
N LEU A 104 0.49 -6.09 10.33
CA LEU A 104 0.86 -7.34 9.66
C LEU A 104 0.64 -7.23 8.14
N PHE A 105 -0.50 -6.70 7.72
CA PHE A 105 -0.78 -6.49 6.31
C PHE A 105 -0.01 -5.30 5.71
N THR A 106 0.48 -4.36 6.52
CA THR A 106 1.45 -3.36 6.07
C THR A 106 2.78 -4.02 5.70
N ALA A 107 3.27 -4.96 6.50
CA ALA A 107 4.45 -5.76 6.13
C ALA A 107 4.17 -6.62 4.89
N GLY A 108 2.96 -7.20 4.79
CA GLY A 108 2.51 -7.99 3.65
C GLY A 108 2.52 -7.22 2.32
N ILE A 109 1.97 -6.00 2.30
CA ILE A 109 1.97 -5.18 1.09
C ILE A 109 3.39 -4.77 0.69
N ILE A 110 4.25 -4.42 1.65
CA ILE A 110 5.66 -4.06 1.37
C ILE A 110 6.37 -5.27 0.76
N ALA A 111 6.32 -6.43 1.41
CA ALA A 111 6.96 -7.65 0.92
C ALA A 111 6.43 -8.07 -0.45
N GLY A 112 5.10 -8.05 -0.65
CA GLY A 112 4.47 -8.41 -1.91
C GLY A 112 4.85 -7.46 -3.05
N MET A 113 4.86 -6.15 -2.80
CA MET A 113 5.24 -5.14 -3.80
C MET A 113 6.73 -5.21 -4.13
N THR A 114 7.60 -5.36 -3.12
CA THR A 114 9.04 -5.53 -3.35
C THR A 114 9.34 -6.80 -4.12
N TRP A 115 8.69 -7.93 -3.79
CA TRP A 115 8.83 -9.16 -4.56
C TRP A 115 8.32 -8.97 -5.99
N PHE A 116 7.14 -8.37 -6.17
CA PHE A 116 6.60 -8.09 -7.49
C PHE A 116 7.61 -7.33 -8.35
N ILE A 117 8.17 -6.22 -7.85
CA ILE A 117 9.19 -5.43 -8.55
C ILE A 117 10.46 -6.26 -8.82
N TYR A 118 10.99 -6.96 -7.81
CA TYR A 118 12.21 -7.76 -7.94
C TYR A 118 12.05 -8.89 -8.96
N SER A 119 10.85 -9.43 -9.14
CA SER A 119 10.60 -10.50 -10.12
C SER A 119 10.66 -10.05 -11.58
N PHE A 120 10.93 -8.76 -11.84
CA PHE A 120 11.19 -8.20 -13.16
C PHE A 120 12.65 -7.76 -13.36
N LEU A 121 13.48 -7.79 -12.31
CA LEU A 121 14.92 -7.54 -12.37
C LEU A 121 15.67 -8.86 -12.64
#